data_AF-A0A2N3HZU6-F1
#
_entry.id   AF-A0A2N3HZU6-F1
#
_cell.length_a   1.000
_cell.length_b   1.000
_cell.length_c   1.000
_cell.angle_alpha   90.00
_cell.angle_beta   90.00
_cell.angle_gamma   90.00
#
_symmetry.space_group_name_H-M   'P 1'
#
loop_
_entity.id
_entity.type
_entity.pdbx_description
1 polymer ?
#
loop_
_entity_poly.entity_id
_entity_poly.type
_entity_poly.pdbx_seq_one_letter_code
_entity_poly.pdbx_strand_id
1 'polypeptide(L)'
;MRKYITPVFIVSLLLSVGLSACKDEAKNPVKEELSKKEIAKESTKPEAITEPVSKKKLEPVVEQVPNKYFLITASFQNIDNAERLQDKLSKEGYSSEVFDASNGFHRVSYKAFSDRAIAFQELKVARASEESKDNWLYIKR
;
A
#
# COMPACT_ATOMS: atom_id res chain seq x y z
N MET A 1 -24.04 -16.04 51.76
CA MET A 1 -23.43 -17.05 50.86
C MET A 1 -22.18 -16.43 50.25
N ARG A 2 -21.12 -17.21 50.26
CA ARG A 2 -19.71 -16.82 50.23
C ARG A 2 -19.08 -17.47 49.01
N LYS A 3 -18.40 -16.72 48.12
CA LYS A 3 -17.15 -17.04 47.37
C LYS A 3 -16.70 -15.76 46.62
N TYR A 4 -16.01 -14.84 47.30
CA TYR A 4 -14.53 -14.70 47.36
C TYR A 4 -13.80 -14.74 46.02
N ILE A 5 -13.55 -13.52 45.55
CA ILE A 5 -12.43 -13.08 44.72
C ILE A 5 -11.14 -13.27 45.53
N THR A 6 -10.18 -14.02 44.99
CA THR A 6 -8.76 -13.77 45.26
C THR A 6 -7.89 -14.26 44.08
N PRO A 7 -6.97 -13.43 43.57
CA PRO A 7 -5.97 -13.81 42.58
C PRO A 7 -4.89 -14.68 43.22
N VAL A 8 -4.48 -15.73 42.51
CA VAL A 8 -3.30 -16.52 42.91
C VAL A 8 -2.06 -15.68 42.64
N PHE A 9 -1.51 -15.11 43.71
CA PHE A 9 -0.07 -15.11 44.04
C PHE A 9 0.87 -15.12 42.82
N ILE A 10 1.38 -13.97 42.34
CA ILE A 10 2.51 -13.24 42.93
C ILE A 10 3.35 -14.12 43.88
N VAL A 11 4.61 -14.33 43.48
CA VAL A 11 5.72 -15.05 44.14
C VAL A 11 6.00 -16.47 43.58
N SER A 12 6.78 -16.48 42.49
CA SER A 12 7.86 -17.45 42.23
C SER A 12 8.79 -16.79 41.20
N LEU A 13 9.67 -15.89 41.64
CA LEU A 13 11.07 -16.17 41.97
C LEU A 13 11.86 -16.75 40.79
N LEU A 14 12.50 -15.83 40.06
CA LEU A 14 13.88 -15.89 39.55
C LEU A 14 14.45 -17.29 39.25
N LEU A 15 14.36 -17.70 37.98
CA LEU A 15 15.30 -18.63 37.38
C LEU A 15 15.97 -17.95 36.19
N SER A 16 17.21 -17.53 36.46
CA SER A 16 18.22 -17.02 35.53
C SER A 16 18.38 -17.92 34.31
N VAL A 17 18.19 -17.35 33.11
CA VAL A 17 18.72 -17.92 31.87
C VAL A 17 19.62 -16.86 31.22
N GLY A 18 20.93 -17.08 31.40
CA GLY A 18 21.98 -16.87 30.41
C GLY A 18 22.13 -15.53 29.72
N LEU A 19 23.15 -14.78 30.12
CA LEU A 19 23.93 -13.91 29.22
C LEU A 19 24.53 -14.78 28.10
N SER A 20 24.01 -14.67 26.87
CA SER A 20 24.75 -15.06 25.67
C SER A 20 25.17 -13.80 24.93
N ALA A 21 26.44 -13.48 25.06
CA ALA A 21 27.14 -12.41 24.37
C ALA A 21 27.58 -12.86 22.96
N CYS A 22 27.53 -11.89 22.04
CA CYS A 22 28.22 -11.75 20.76
C CYS A 22 27.87 -12.70 19.60
N LYS A 23 27.31 -12.11 18.53
CA LYS A 23 28.12 -11.84 17.34
C LYS A 23 27.47 -10.80 16.43
N ASP A 24 28.26 -9.76 16.13
CA ASP A 24 28.09 -8.78 15.06
C ASP A 24 27.58 -9.40 13.77
N GLU A 25 26.70 -8.69 13.05
CA GLU A 25 26.92 -8.37 11.64
C GLU A 25 26.30 -7.00 11.30
N ALA A 26 27.18 -6.12 10.83
CA ALA A 26 26.87 -4.79 10.33
C ALA A 26 25.98 -4.85 9.08
N LYS A 27 24.95 -4.00 9.02
CA LYS A 27 24.27 -3.66 7.77
C LYS A 27 24.46 -2.20 7.44
N ASN A 28 25.46 -1.94 6.61
CA ASN A 28 25.39 -0.91 5.59
C ASN A 28 24.66 -1.54 4.38
N PRO A 29 23.79 -0.78 3.69
CA PRO A 29 24.08 -0.63 2.27
C PRO A 29 23.95 0.81 1.78
N VAL A 30 25.09 1.26 1.28
CA VAL A 30 25.34 2.27 0.25
C VAL A 30 24.38 2.07 -0.93
N LYS A 31 23.63 3.14 -1.22
CA LYS A 31 23.54 3.86 -2.51
C LYS A 31 24.03 3.15 -3.79
N GLU A 32 23.33 3.48 -4.90
CA GLU A 32 23.83 3.43 -6.30
C GLU A 32 24.04 1.99 -6.84
N GLU A 33 23.74 1.60 -8.07
CA GLU A 33 23.36 2.24 -9.32
C GLU A 33 22.99 1.07 -10.25
N LEU A 34 21.95 1.18 -11.07
CA LEU A 34 21.89 0.47 -12.36
C LEU A 34 21.45 1.53 -13.37
N SER A 35 22.37 2.30 -13.94
CA SER A 35 23.29 1.91 -15.03
C SER A 35 22.52 1.41 -16.25
N LYS A 36 22.71 1.87 -17.48
CA LYS A 36 23.56 2.88 -18.13
C LYS A 36 23.34 2.59 -19.61
N LYS A 37 23.02 3.57 -20.44
CA LYS A 37 23.69 3.64 -21.75
C LYS A 37 23.74 5.06 -22.25
N GLU A 38 24.94 5.35 -22.72
CA GLU A 38 25.64 6.61 -22.86
C GLU A 38 26.00 6.77 -24.35
N ILE A 39 26.59 7.92 -24.73
CA ILE A 39 27.37 8.22 -25.97
C ILE A 39 26.54 8.76 -27.15
N ALA A 40 26.86 9.84 -27.88
CA ALA A 40 27.83 10.95 -27.80
C ALA A 40 27.38 11.99 -28.89
N LYS A 41 27.33 13.30 -28.63
CA LYS A 41 28.38 14.33 -28.79
C LYS A 41 28.91 14.49 -30.23
N GLU A 42 28.39 15.47 -30.97
CA GLU A 42 29.13 16.20 -32.01
C GLU A 42 28.67 17.66 -32.08
N SER A 43 29.64 18.53 -32.40
CA SER A 43 29.73 19.97 -32.14
C SER A 43 29.48 20.78 -33.41
N THR A 44 28.75 21.91 -33.35
CA THR A 44 29.17 23.19 -33.97
C THR A 44 28.22 24.37 -33.64
N LYS A 45 28.80 25.47 -33.13
CA LYS A 45 28.26 26.86 -33.05
C LYS A 45 28.47 27.52 -34.46
N PRO A 46 27.60 28.41 -35.04
CA PRO A 46 27.36 29.79 -34.53
C PRO A 46 25.96 30.43 -34.71
N GLU A 47 25.49 31.04 -33.60
CA GLU A 47 25.06 32.45 -33.45
C GLU A 47 24.07 33.06 -34.47
N ALA A 48 22.80 33.24 -34.09
CA ALA A 48 21.96 34.38 -34.51
C ALA A 48 20.74 34.53 -33.58
N ILE A 49 20.50 35.77 -33.18
CA ILE A 49 19.54 36.26 -32.19
C ILE A 49 18.12 36.30 -32.78
N THR A 50 17.13 35.70 -32.10
CA THR A 50 15.71 36.16 -32.13
C THR A 50 14.93 35.53 -30.97
N GLU A 51 14.55 36.37 -30.00
CA GLU A 51 13.39 36.33 -29.10
C GLU A 51 12.90 34.98 -28.51
N PRO A 52 12.83 34.82 -27.17
CA PRO A 52 12.29 33.61 -26.55
C PRO A 52 10.76 33.61 -26.65
N VAL A 53 10.22 33.17 -27.78
CA VAL A 53 8.85 32.65 -27.80
C VAL A 53 8.86 31.40 -26.94
N SER A 54 8.36 31.56 -25.71
CA SER A 54 8.16 30.49 -24.74
C SER A 54 7.33 29.38 -25.38
N LYS A 55 8.02 28.37 -25.93
CA LYS A 55 7.44 27.11 -26.33
C LYS A 55 6.98 26.45 -25.05
N LYS A 56 5.69 26.64 -24.72
CA LYS A 56 4.99 25.88 -23.70
C LYS A 56 5.17 24.41 -24.04
N LYS A 57 6.12 23.76 -23.37
CA LYS A 57 6.34 22.32 -23.40
C LYS A 57 5.01 21.69 -22.97
N LEU A 58 4.24 21.20 -23.92
CA LEU A 58 3.10 20.35 -23.63
C LEU A 58 3.69 19.08 -23.04
N GLU A 59 3.65 18.97 -21.72
CA GLU A 59 3.96 17.71 -21.06
C GLU A 59 2.98 16.67 -21.61
N PRO A 60 3.47 15.47 -21.99
CA PRO A 60 2.58 14.42 -22.47
C PRO A 60 1.58 14.14 -21.36
N VAL A 61 0.30 14.44 -21.61
CA VAL A 61 -0.80 13.99 -20.78
C VAL A 61 -0.79 12.47 -20.90
N VAL A 62 -0.16 11.80 -19.93
CA VAL A 62 -0.27 10.36 -19.77
C VAL A 62 -1.74 10.13 -19.41
N GLU A 63 -2.53 9.70 -20.39
CA GLU A 63 -3.91 9.25 -20.14
C GLU A 63 -3.85 8.11 -19.13
N GLN A 64 -4.23 8.40 -17.88
CA GLN A 64 -4.31 7.39 -16.85
C GLN A 64 -5.53 6.51 -17.15
N VAL A 65 -5.27 5.25 -17.47
CA VAL A 65 -6.34 4.25 -17.64
C VAL A 65 -7.11 4.14 -16.33
N PRO A 66 -8.44 4.30 -16.33
CA PRO A 66 -9.23 4.28 -15.10
C PRO A 66 -9.20 2.90 -14.44
N ASN A 67 -9.22 2.88 -13.11
CA ASN A 67 -9.31 1.65 -12.33
C ASN A 67 -10.68 0.99 -12.48
N LYS A 68 -10.69 -0.34 -12.68
CA LYS A 68 -11.90 -1.15 -12.85
C LYS A 68 -12.04 -2.26 -11.81
N TYR A 69 -10.93 -2.65 -11.18
CA TYR A 69 -10.84 -3.78 -10.28
C TYR A 69 -10.41 -3.31 -8.90
N PHE A 70 -11.21 -3.59 -7.88
CA PHE A 70 -11.02 -3.07 -6.52
C PHE A 70 -10.97 -4.23 -5.53
N LEU A 71 -9.88 -4.35 -4.76
CA LEU A 71 -9.77 -5.36 -3.71
C LEU A 71 -10.48 -4.88 -2.45
N ILE A 72 -11.57 -5.55 -2.10
CA ILE A 72 -12.42 -5.26 -0.95
C ILE A 72 -11.93 -6.05 0.26
N THR A 73 -11.76 -5.36 1.38
CA THR A 73 -11.38 -5.97 2.67
C THR A 73 -12.57 -6.10 3.63
N ALA A 74 -13.56 -5.21 3.54
CA ALA A 74 -14.72 -5.23 4.40
C ALA A 74 -15.95 -4.61 3.73
N SER A 75 -17.13 -4.92 4.28
CA SER A 75 -18.39 -4.27 3.89
C SER A 75 -19.22 -4.00 5.14
N PHE A 76 -19.70 -2.77 5.29
CA PHE A 76 -20.46 -2.34 6.47
C PHE A 76 -21.86 -1.88 6.10
N GLN A 77 -22.83 -2.14 6.96
CA GLN A 77 -24.18 -1.59 6.78
C GLN A 77 -24.27 -0.11 7.18
N ASN A 78 -23.46 0.33 8.15
CA ASN A 78 -23.35 1.74 8.53
C ASN A 78 -22.19 2.40 7.76
N ILE A 79 -22.48 3.49 7.05
CA ILE A 79 -21.51 4.28 6.30
C ILE A 79 -20.37 4.82 7.18
N ASP A 80 -20.63 5.26 8.41
CA ASP A 80 -19.61 5.81 9.32
C ASP A 80 -18.51 4.79 9.61
N ASN A 81 -18.87 3.49 9.66
CA ASN A 81 -17.90 2.41 9.84
C ASN A 81 -17.05 2.19 8.59
N ALA A 82 -17.64 2.33 7.40
CA ALA A 82 -16.94 2.21 6.14
C ALA A 82 -15.95 3.37 5.96
N GLU A 83 -16.40 4.60 6.21
CA GLU A 83 -15.57 5.80 6.14
C GLU A 83 -14.42 5.74 7.16
N ARG A 84 -14.67 5.34 8.41
CA ARG A 84 -13.62 5.18 9.41
C ARG A 84 -12.54 4.17 8.97
N LEU A 85 -12.92 3.07 8.31
CA LEU A 85 -11.95 2.12 7.78
C LEU A 85 -11.20 2.70 6.58
N GLN A 86 -11.91 3.37 5.66
CA GLN A 86 -11.29 4.00 4.50
C GLN A 86 -10.29 5.08 4.90
N ASP A 87 -10.60 5.89 5.91
CA ASP A 87 -9.69 6.87 6.51
C ASP A 87 -8.46 6.21 7.12
N LYS A 88 -8.64 5.11 7.85
CA LYS A 88 -7.54 4.35 8.44
C LYS A 88 -6.60 3.83 7.35
N LEU A 89 -7.15 3.18 6.32
CA LEU A 89 -6.38 2.66 5.19
C LEU A 89 -5.66 3.77 4.42
N SER A 90 -6.33 4.91 4.21
CA SER A 90 -5.73 6.07 3.54
C SER A 90 -4.55 6.63 4.34
N LYS A 91 -4.64 6.70 5.67
CA LYS A 91 -3.54 7.08 6.56
C LYS A 91 -2.37 6.09 6.55
N GLU A 92 -2.65 4.82 6.29
CA GLU A 92 -1.64 3.77 6.11
C GLU A 92 -1.01 3.78 4.70
N GLY A 93 -1.49 4.64 3.79
CA GLY A 93 -0.94 4.82 2.45
C GLY A 93 -1.63 4.00 1.36
N TYR A 94 -2.78 3.40 1.65
CA TYR A 94 -3.58 2.66 0.68
C TYR A 94 -4.48 3.59 -0.16
N SER A 95 -4.67 3.25 -1.43
CA SER A 95 -5.67 3.89 -2.30
C SER A 95 -7.06 3.31 -2.02
N SER A 96 -7.64 3.71 -0.88
CA SER A 96 -8.90 3.18 -0.37
C SER A 96 -10.12 3.98 -0.86
N GLU A 97 -11.16 3.26 -1.29
CA GLU A 97 -12.43 3.83 -1.78
C GLU A 97 -13.63 3.09 -1.16
N VAL A 98 -14.76 3.79 -1.05
CA VAL A 98 -16.04 3.22 -0.58
C VAL A 98 -17.00 3.07 -1.76
N PHE A 99 -17.64 1.91 -1.88
CA PHE A 99 -18.62 1.60 -2.93
C PHE A 99 -19.94 1.15 -2.32
N ASP A 100 -21.03 1.78 -2.75
CA ASP A 100 -22.37 1.36 -2.38
C ASP A 100 -22.75 0.06 -3.10
N ALA A 101 -23.29 -0.87 -2.31
CA ALA A 101 -23.89 -2.10 -2.79
C ALA A 101 -25.41 -1.96 -2.77
N SER A 102 -26.08 -2.61 -3.73
CA SER A 102 -27.55 -2.56 -3.87
C SER A 102 -28.33 -3.11 -2.67
N ASN A 103 -27.67 -3.82 -1.75
CA ASN A 103 -28.25 -4.36 -0.53
C ASN A 103 -28.12 -3.42 0.68
N GLY A 104 -27.74 -2.15 0.48
CA GLY A 104 -27.58 -1.17 1.55
C GLY A 104 -26.31 -1.36 2.38
N PHE A 105 -25.29 -1.98 1.79
CA PHE A 105 -23.96 -2.10 2.40
C PHE A 105 -22.95 -1.24 1.64
N HIS A 106 -21.92 -0.81 2.35
CA HIS A 106 -20.82 0.01 1.84
C HIS A 106 -19.54 -0.82 1.87
N ARG A 107 -18.99 -1.12 0.70
CA ARG A 107 -17.77 -1.93 0.52
C ARG A 107 -16.55 -1.03 0.57
N VAL A 108 -15.51 -1.42 1.30
CA VAL A 108 -14.26 -0.66 1.42
C VAL A 108 -13.14 -1.38 0.68
N SER A 109 -12.59 -0.75 -0.35
CA SER A 109 -11.39 -1.24 -1.02
C SER A 109 -10.12 -0.73 -0.34
N TYR A 110 -9.01 -1.44 -0.49
CA TYR A 110 -7.67 -0.95 -0.09
C TYR A 110 -6.69 -0.87 -1.26
N LYS A 111 -7.01 -1.49 -2.40
CA LYS A 111 -6.24 -1.40 -3.64
C LYS A 111 -7.18 -1.32 -4.83
N ALA A 112 -6.73 -0.63 -5.87
CA ALA A 112 -7.43 -0.46 -7.14
C ALA A 112 -6.48 -0.75 -8.30
N PHE A 113 -7.00 -1.35 -9.38
CA PHE A 113 -6.23 -1.75 -10.55
C PHE A 113 -7.01 -1.47 -11.83
N SER A 114 -6.30 -1.09 -12.88
CA SER A 114 -6.80 -1.00 -14.25
C SER A 114 -6.72 -2.34 -14.99
N ASP A 115 -5.70 -3.16 -14.69
CA ASP A 115 -5.48 -4.46 -15.32
C ASP A 115 -6.11 -5.62 -14.53
N ARG A 116 -6.80 -6.51 -15.26
CA ARG A 116 -7.48 -7.68 -14.67
C ARG A 116 -6.50 -8.70 -14.13
N ALA A 117 -5.44 -9.04 -14.87
CA ALA A 117 -4.53 -10.10 -14.49
C ALA A 117 -3.77 -9.72 -13.20
N ILE A 118 -3.33 -8.47 -13.10
CA ILE A 118 -2.69 -7.93 -11.89
C ILE A 118 -3.65 -8.00 -10.70
N ALA A 119 -4.91 -7.58 -10.86
CA ALA A 119 -5.90 -7.61 -9.78
C ALA A 119 -6.16 -9.02 -9.24
N PHE A 120 -6.27 -10.02 -10.11
CA PHE A 120 -6.47 -11.41 -9.71
C PHE A 120 -5.22 -12.05 -9.09
N GLN A 121 -4.03 -11.67 -9.57
CA GLN A 121 -2.77 -12.08 -8.93
C GLN A 121 -2.71 -11.54 -7.50
N GLU A 122 -3.02 -10.25 -7.30
CA GLU A 122 -3.01 -9.68 -5.96
C GLU A 122 -4.10 -10.21 -5.05
N LEU A 123 -5.27 -10.57 -5.59
CA LEU A 123 -6.28 -11.29 -4.81
C LEU A 123 -5.72 -12.62 -4.27
N LYS A 124 -4.98 -13.37 -5.11
CA LYS A 124 -4.39 -14.65 -4.71
C LYS A 124 -3.36 -14.45 -3.60
N VAL A 125 -2.51 -13.43 -3.71
CA VAL A 125 -1.51 -13.09 -2.69
C VAL A 125 -2.20 -12.66 -1.39
N ALA A 126 -3.18 -11.76 -1.47
CA ALA A 126 -3.92 -11.28 -0.31
C ALA A 126 -4.62 -12.41 0.45
N ARG A 127 -5.17 -13.41 -0.25
CA ARG A 127 -5.86 -14.54 0.38
C ARG A 127 -4.92 -15.60 0.96
N ALA A 128 -3.61 -15.46 0.82
CA ALA A 128 -2.65 -16.43 1.35
C ALA A 128 -2.51 -16.36 2.88
N SER A 129 -2.84 -15.22 3.50
CA SER A 129 -2.88 -15.04 4.96
C SER A 129 -4.29 -15.21 5.53
N GLU A 130 -4.37 -15.77 6.74
CA GLU A 130 -5.64 -15.96 7.45
C GLU A 130 -6.42 -14.66 7.70
N GLU A 131 -5.71 -13.55 7.89
CA GLU A 131 -6.31 -12.22 8.16
C GLU A 131 -7.10 -11.66 6.96
N SER A 132 -6.72 -12.05 5.74
CA SER A 132 -7.24 -11.46 4.49
C SER A 132 -7.75 -12.49 3.50
N LYS A 133 -7.98 -13.73 3.96
CA LYS A 133 -8.56 -14.83 3.16
C LYS A 133 -9.94 -14.53 2.60
N ASP A 134 -10.70 -13.69 3.32
CA ASP A 134 -12.06 -13.33 2.95
C ASP A 134 -12.13 -12.13 2.01
N ASN A 135 -11.00 -11.48 1.70
CA ASN A 135 -10.97 -10.37 0.74
C ASN A 135 -11.56 -10.81 -0.60
N TRP A 136 -12.26 -9.93 -1.32
CA TRP A 136 -12.82 -10.25 -2.64
C TRP A 136 -12.59 -9.11 -3.63
N LEU A 137 -12.75 -9.40 -4.92
CA LEU A 137 -12.60 -8.41 -5.97
C LEU A 137 -13.96 -7.85 -6.38
N TYR A 138 -14.11 -6.54 -6.32
CA TYR A 138 -15.23 -5.82 -6.93
C TYR A 138 -14.82 -5.33 -8.32
N ILE A 139 -15.63 -5.64 -9.33
CA ILE A 139 -15.42 -5.23 -10.71
C ILE A 139 -16.45 -4.15 -11.04
N LYS A 140 -15.99 -2.91 -11.21
CA LYS A 140 -16.83 -1.80 -11.63
C LYS A 140 -17.23 -2.01 -13.10
N ARG A 141 -18.52 -1.92 -13.39
CA ARG A 141 -19.04 -2.10 -14.76
C ARG A 141 -19.00 -0.79 -15.52
#